data_AF-A0AAD5BVL7-F1
#
_entry.id   AF-A0AAD5BVL7-F1
#
_cell.length_a   1.000
_cell.length_b   1.000
_cell.length_c   1.000
_cell.angle_alpha   90.00
_cell.angle_beta   90.00
_cell.angle_gamma   90.00
#
_symmetry.space_group_name_H-M   'P 1'
#
loop_
_entity.id
_entity.type
_entity.pdbx_description
1 polymer ?
#
loop_
_entity_poly.entity_id
_entity_poly.type
_entity_poly.pdbx_seq_one_letter_code
_entity_poly.pdbx_strand_id
1 'polypeptide(L)'
;MQNLTTSFSIWPPSQRTRDAVIKRLIETLTDKSVLSDRYGVVPADEAAGFARSIEEEAFNAVPTGTDGGEDVVEILQAYSKEISKRMLDFVKSRSVESVNVNDGGDVVKEVKEDKDED
;
A
#
# COMPACT_ATOMS: atom_id res chain seq x y z
N MET A 1 29.05 -3.63 30.46
CA MET A 1 28.42 -3.51 29.13
C MET A 1 27.27 -4.51 29.10
N GLN A 2 26.04 -4.04 29.29
CA GLN A 2 24.88 -4.92 29.32
C GLN A 2 24.50 -5.24 27.87
N ASN A 3 24.75 -6.48 27.47
CA ASN A 3 24.31 -7.06 26.21
C ASN A 3 22.79 -7.29 26.30
N LEU A 4 21.99 -6.40 25.72
CA LEU A 4 20.54 -6.61 25.55
C LEU A 4 20.26 -7.67 24.47
N THR A 5 20.81 -8.87 24.62
CA THR A 5 20.25 -10.07 23.99
C THR A 5 19.09 -10.55 24.87
N THR A 6 18.12 -9.67 25.10
CA THR A 6 16.86 -10.11 25.67
C THR A 6 16.17 -10.82 24.53
N SER A 7 16.03 -12.14 24.66
CA SER A 7 15.10 -12.97 23.90
C SER A 7 13.68 -12.48 24.18
N PHE A 8 13.34 -11.28 23.69
CA PHE A 8 11.98 -10.85 23.56
C PHE A 8 11.40 -11.73 22.45
N SER A 9 10.34 -12.48 22.75
CA SER A 9 9.47 -13.05 21.73
C SER A 9 8.78 -11.88 21.01
N ILE A 10 9.54 -11.14 20.20
CA ILE A 10 9.06 -10.00 19.39
C ILE A 10 8.11 -10.53 18.32
N TRP A 11 8.27 -11.81 17.98
CA TRP A 11 7.45 -12.56 17.05
C TRP A 11 6.75 -13.73 17.77
N PRO A 12 5.48 -14.05 17.42
CA PRO A 12 4.61 -13.26 16.54
C PRO A 12 4.17 -11.93 17.19
N PRO A 13 3.96 -10.85 16.41
CA PRO A 13 3.47 -9.57 16.93
C PRO A 13 2.11 -9.74 17.61
N SER A 14 1.91 -9.07 18.74
CA SER A 14 0.62 -9.03 19.41
C SER A 14 -0.46 -8.43 18.48
N GLN A 15 -1.73 -8.82 18.67
CA GLN A 15 -2.83 -8.26 17.89
C GLN A 15 -2.86 -6.72 17.95
N ARG A 16 -2.52 -6.12 19.10
CA ARG A 16 -2.40 -4.67 19.24
C ARG A 16 -1.34 -4.08 18.31
N THR A 17 -0.20 -4.75 18.15
CA THR A 17 0.87 -4.32 17.22
C THR A 17 0.40 -4.43 15.79
N ARG A 18 -0.28 -5.52 15.43
CA ARG A 18 -0.90 -5.72 14.11
C ARG A 18 -1.91 -4.61 13.79
N ASP A 19 -2.80 -4.30 14.72
CA ASP A 19 -3.79 -3.23 14.59
C ASP A 19 -3.12 -1.84 14.42
N ALA A 20 -2.02 -1.59 15.11
CA ALA A 20 -1.25 -0.35 14.96
C ALA A 20 -0.60 -0.24 13.57
N VAL A 21 -0.12 -1.35 13.00
CA VAL A 21 0.39 -1.41 11.62
C VAL A 21 -0.74 -1.11 10.63
N ILE A 22 -1.90 -1.75 10.78
CA ILE A 22 -3.08 -1.49 9.93
C ILE A 22 -3.48 -0.01 9.99
N LYS A 23 -3.57 0.56 11.19
CA LYS A 23 -3.90 1.99 11.36
C LYS A 23 -2.89 2.88 10.64
N ARG A 24 -1.60 2.59 10.76
CA ARG A 24 -0.54 3.36 10.10
C ARG A 24 -0.62 3.27 8.58
N LEU A 25 -0.98 2.10 8.05
CA LEU A 25 -1.19 1.91 6.61
C LEU A 25 -2.39 2.74 6.13
N ILE A 26 -3.51 2.73 6.87
CA ILE A 26 -4.70 3.53 6.56
C ILE A 26 -4.32 5.02 6.51
N GLU A 27 -3.72 5.55 7.58
CA GLU A 27 -3.29 6.95 7.65
C GLU A 27 -2.41 7.34 6.45
N THR A 28 -1.48 6.46 6.06
CA THR A 28 -0.58 6.72 4.93
C THR A 28 -1.29 6.76 3.58
N LEU A 29 -2.41 6.03 3.42
CA LEU A 29 -3.22 6.00 2.20
C LEU A 29 -4.29 7.10 2.16
N THR A 30 -4.78 7.53 3.33
CA THR A 30 -5.86 8.53 3.46
C THR A 30 -5.35 9.95 3.64
N ASP A 31 -4.21 10.15 4.30
CA ASP A 31 -3.66 11.47 4.55
C ASP A 31 -2.81 11.96 3.38
N LYS A 32 -2.66 13.29 3.31
CA LYS A 32 -1.70 13.91 2.39
C LYS A 32 -0.29 13.45 2.74
N SER A 33 0.27 12.64 1.85
CA SER A 33 1.57 12.00 1.92
C SER A 33 2.21 11.97 0.53
N VAL A 34 3.50 11.68 0.46
CA VAL A 34 4.23 11.50 -0.82
C VAL A 34 3.54 10.46 -1.71
N LEU A 35 2.89 9.44 -1.11
CA LEU A 35 2.12 8.45 -1.86
C LEU A 35 0.81 9.02 -2.41
N SER A 36 0.06 9.81 -1.64
CA SER A 36 -1.17 10.42 -2.14
C SER A 36 -0.91 11.48 -3.20
N ASP A 37 0.24 12.16 -3.16
CA ASP A 37 0.65 13.13 -4.20
C ASP A 37 0.97 12.44 -5.53
N ARG A 38 1.41 11.17 -5.47
CA ARG A 38 1.85 10.39 -6.64
C ARG A 38 0.76 9.49 -7.21
N TYR A 39 -0.12 8.97 -6.35
CA TYR A 39 -1.10 7.93 -6.70
C TYR A 39 -2.54 8.30 -6.31
N GLY A 40 -2.76 9.50 -5.77
CA GLY A 40 -4.05 9.99 -5.30
C GLY A 40 -4.42 9.50 -3.88
N VAL A 41 -5.33 10.23 -3.22
CA VAL A 41 -5.87 9.83 -1.90
C VAL A 41 -6.84 8.66 -2.06
N VAL A 42 -6.78 7.70 -1.14
CA VAL A 42 -7.68 6.53 -1.10
C VAL A 42 -8.78 6.79 -0.06
N PRO A 43 -10.07 6.51 -0.38
CA PRO A 43 -11.14 6.58 0.60
C PRO A 43 -10.86 5.71 1.82
N ALA A 44 -11.22 6.17 3.02
CA ALA A 44 -10.87 5.48 4.26
C ALA A 44 -11.42 4.05 4.36
N ASP A 45 -12.62 3.79 3.82
CA ASP A 45 -13.25 2.47 3.82
C ASP A 45 -12.45 1.47 2.95
N GLU A 46 -12.08 1.92 1.75
CA GLU A 46 -11.25 1.16 0.82
C GLU A 46 -9.84 0.92 1.40
N ALA A 47 -9.22 1.98 1.93
CA ALA A 47 -7.91 1.90 2.58
C ALA A 47 -7.89 0.93 3.76
N ALA A 48 -8.97 0.86 4.55
CA ALA A 48 -9.08 -0.06 5.68
C ALA A 48 -9.18 -1.52 5.24
N GLY A 49 -9.93 -1.81 4.18
CA GLY A 49 -9.98 -3.15 3.58
C GLY A 49 -8.61 -3.59 3.08
N PHE A 50 -7.93 -2.75 2.30
CA PHE A 50 -6.61 -3.06 1.77
C PHE A 50 -5.54 -3.18 2.86
N ALA A 51 -5.50 -2.27 3.83
CA ALA A 51 -4.52 -2.30 4.91
C ALA A 51 -4.61 -3.60 5.74
N ARG A 52 -5.82 -4.12 5.97
CA ARG A 52 -6.03 -5.41 6.64
C ARG A 52 -5.51 -6.57 5.81
N SER A 53 -5.84 -6.62 4.52
CA SER A 53 -5.35 -7.68 3.63
C SER A 53 -3.82 -7.67 3.53
N ILE A 54 -3.21 -6.49 3.39
CA ILE A 54 -1.75 -6.35 3.31
C ILE A 54 -1.08 -6.89 4.57
N GLU A 55 -1.60 -6.52 5.74
CA GLU A 55 -1.05 -6.96 7.03
C GLU A 55 -1.21 -8.47 7.21
N GLU A 56 -2.40 -9.01 6.93
CA GLU A 56 -2.69 -10.44 7.06
C GLU A 56 -1.82 -11.28 6.13
N GLU A 57 -1.69 -10.88 4.86
CA GLU A 57 -0.83 -11.57 3.91
C GLU A 57 0.65 -11.48 4.28
N ALA A 58 1.12 -10.33 4.77
CA ALA A 58 2.49 -10.18 5.23
C ALA A 58 2.78 -11.03 6.47
N PHE A 59 1.83 -11.12 7.40
CA PHE A 59 1.93 -11.98 8.57
C PHE A 59 1.98 -13.47 8.18
N ASN A 60 1.15 -13.89 7.23
CA ASN A 60 1.10 -15.28 6.75
C ASN A 60 2.29 -15.64 5.82
N ALA A 61 2.95 -14.66 5.22
CA ALA A 61 4.09 -14.88 4.34
C ALA A 61 5.39 -15.25 5.09
N VAL A 62 5.46 -14.93 6.39
CA VAL A 62 6.62 -15.24 7.22
C VAL A 62 6.28 -16.46 8.09
N PRO A 63 7.11 -17.53 8.07
CA PRO A 63 6.85 -18.71 8.88
C PRO A 63 6.72 -18.33 10.36
N THR A 64 5.76 -18.94 11.05
CA THR A 64 5.55 -18.77 12.49
C THR A 64 6.51 -19.60 13.34
N GLY A 65 7.43 -20.33 12.68
CA GLY A 65 8.55 -20.94 13.36
C GLY A 65 9.40 -19.82 13.95
N THR A 66 9.65 -19.88 15.24
CA THR A 66 10.83 -19.25 15.84
C THR A 66 11.36 -20.25 16.85
N ASP A 67 11.42 -21.52 16.44
CA ASP A 67 12.02 -22.59 17.24
C ASP A 67 13.54 -22.40 17.21
N GLY A 68 13.99 -21.32 17.88
CA GLY A 68 15.35 -21.07 18.33
C GLY A 68 16.46 -20.91 17.30
N GLY A 69 16.19 -21.00 15.99
CA GLY A 69 17.24 -21.01 14.95
C GLY A 69 17.14 -19.94 13.87
N GLU A 70 15.98 -19.29 13.70
CA GLU A 70 15.76 -18.26 12.69
C GLU A 70 15.89 -16.86 13.29
N ASP A 71 16.67 -16.02 12.62
CA ASP A 71 16.96 -14.67 13.07
C ASP A 71 15.67 -13.84 13.07
N VAL A 72 15.13 -13.55 14.26
CA VAL A 72 13.93 -12.72 14.46
C VAL A 72 14.03 -11.38 13.72
N VAL A 73 15.25 -10.88 13.53
CA VAL A 73 15.54 -9.68 12.73
C VAL A 73 15.21 -9.90 11.24
N GLU A 74 15.58 -11.04 10.67
CA GLU A 74 15.25 -11.41 9.29
C GLU A 74 13.74 -11.60 9.10
N ILE A 75 13.06 -12.22 10.06
CA ILE A 75 11.59 -12.35 10.10
C ILE A 75 10.93 -10.97 10.06
N LEU A 76 11.34 -10.05 10.93
CA LEU A 76 10.81 -8.69 10.96
C LEU A 76 11.11 -7.92 9.66
N GLN A 77 12.30 -8.13 9.10
CA GLN A 77 12.68 -7.51 7.84
C GLN A 77 11.84 -8.04 6.67
N ALA A 78 11.58 -9.36 6.63
CA ALA A 78 10.71 -9.99 5.64
C ALA A 78 9.28 -9.45 5.73
N TYR A 79 8.74 -9.37 6.95
CA TYR A 79 7.42 -8.79 7.22
C TYR A 79 7.30 -7.33 6.73
N SER A 80 8.27 -6.49 7.09
CA SER A 80 8.32 -5.08 6.66
C SER A 80 8.44 -4.93 5.15
N LYS A 81 9.27 -5.77 4.52
CA LYS A 81 9.44 -5.81 3.06
C LYS A 81 8.12 -6.16 2.37
N GLU A 82 7.41 -7.14 2.90
CA GLU A 82 6.17 -7.62 2.29
C GLU A 82 5.04 -6.59 2.40
N ILE A 83 4.92 -5.92 3.54
CA ILE A 83 4.01 -4.77 3.70
C ILE A 83 4.32 -3.69 2.68
N SER A 84 5.59 -3.27 2.60
CA SER A 84 6.01 -2.16 1.72
C SER A 84 5.76 -2.48 0.25
N LYS A 85 6.05 -3.72 -0.16
CA LYS A 85 5.84 -4.20 -1.52
C LYS A 85 4.36 -4.17 -1.89
N ARG A 86 3.50 -4.80 -1.09
CA ARG A 86 2.06 -4.85 -1.38
C ARG A 86 1.40 -3.49 -1.36
N MET A 87 1.83 -2.60 -0.45
CA MET A 87 1.38 -1.22 -0.43
C MET A 87 1.73 -0.48 -1.72
N LEU A 88 2.96 -0.64 -2.22
CA LEU A 88 3.39 -0.03 -3.49
C LEU A 88 2.67 -0.63 -4.69
N ASP A 89 2.46 -1.94 -4.72
CA ASP A 89 1.75 -2.62 -5.80
C ASP A 89 0.29 -2.14 -5.86
N PHE A 90 -0.37 -1.97 -4.71
CA PHE A 90 -1.72 -1.43 -4.62
C PHE A 90 -1.83 -0.02 -5.22
N VAL A 91 -1.00 0.93 -4.76
CA VAL A 91 -1.09 2.31 -5.24
C VAL A 91 -0.74 2.43 -6.73
N LYS A 92 0.16 1.59 -7.24
CA LYS A 92 0.48 1.50 -8.67
C LYS A 92 -0.70 0.97 -9.49
N SER A 93 -1.31 -0.14 -9.06
CA SER A 93 -2.48 -0.74 -9.72
C SER A 93 -3.63 0.27 -9.82
N ARG A 94 -3.84 1.06 -8.77
CA ARG A 94 -4.86 2.12 -8.76
C ARG A 94 -4.53 3.24 -9.75
N SER A 95 -3.27 3.66 -9.84
CA SER A 95 -2.89 4.68 -10.81
C SER A 95 -3.03 4.22 -12.26
N VAL A 96 -2.69 2.96 -12.57
CA VAL A 96 -2.91 2.44 -13.93
C VAL A 96 -4.41 2.32 -14.26
N GLU A 97 -5.25 1.96 -13.28
CA GLU A 97 -6.70 1.94 -13.46
C GLU A 97 -7.27 3.34 -13.66
N SER A 98 -6.80 4.34 -12.90
CA SER A 98 -7.19 5.75 -13.11
C SER A 98 -6.76 6.32 -14.47
N VAL A 99 -5.65 5.84 -15.05
CA VAL A 99 -5.20 6.22 -16.40
C VAL A 99 -6.07 5.54 -17.47
N ASN A 100 -6.44 4.27 -17.28
CA ASN A 100 -7.22 3.52 -18.26
C ASN A 100 -8.70 3.96 -18.34
N VAL A 101 -9.23 4.63 -17.31
CA VAL A 101 -10.62 5.15 -17.31
C VAL A 101 -10.76 6.45 -18.13
N ASN A 102 -9.67 7.10 -18.55
CA ASN A 102 -9.70 8.38 -19.27
C ASN A 102 -9.47 8.28 -20.80
N ASP A 103 -9.26 7.10 -21.38
CA ASP A 103 -9.11 6.94 -22.85
C ASP A 103 -10.45 6.51 -23.47
N GLY A 104 -11.42 7.43 -23.45
CA GLY A 104 -12.81 7.15 -23.77
C GLY A 104 -13.59 8.33 -24.34
N GLY A 105 -12.99 9.04 -25.31
CA GLY A 105 -13.72 9.79 -26.34
C GLY A 105 -14.20 11.21 -26.00
N ASP A 106 -13.69 12.18 -26.75
CA ASP A 106 -14.55 13.12 -27.46
C ASP A 106 -13.89 13.56 -28.78
N VAL A 107 -14.35 12.97 -29.88
CA VAL A 107 -14.20 13.48 -31.24
C VAL A 107 -15.61 13.75 -31.76
N VAL A 108 -16.04 15.01 -31.71
CA VAL A 108 -17.11 15.59 -32.57
C VAL A 108 -16.77 17.08 -32.78
N LYS A 109 -16.20 17.48 -33.92
CA LYS A 109 -16.83 17.91 -35.20
C LYS A 109 -17.85 19.05 -35.09
N GLU A 110 -17.47 20.23 -35.59
CA GLU A 110 -18.38 21.23 -36.22
C GLU A 110 -17.54 22.13 -37.15
N VAL A 111 -17.45 21.87 -38.46
CA VAL A 111 -18.32 22.31 -39.59
C VAL A 111 -18.37 23.83 -39.80
N LYS A 112 -17.50 24.29 -40.72
CA LYS A 112 -17.77 25.02 -41.98
C LYS A 112 -18.67 26.27 -41.95
N GLU A 113 -18.12 27.41 -42.38
CA GLU A 113 -18.86 28.33 -43.27
C GLU A 113 -17.91 29.07 -44.22
N ASP A 114 -18.10 28.82 -45.51
CA ASP A 114 -17.55 29.57 -46.65
C ASP A 114 -18.25 30.94 -46.73
N LYS A 115 -17.53 32.03 -47.05
CA LYS A 115 -18.01 33.02 -48.04
C LYS A 115 -17.01 34.11 -48.41
N ASP A 116 -16.96 34.32 -49.72
CA ASP A 116 -16.26 35.30 -50.54
C ASP A 116 -16.59 36.76 -50.17
N GLU A 117 -15.68 37.71 -50.47
CA GLU A 117 -15.96 38.76 -51.47
C GLU A 117 -14.73 39.67 -51.73
N ASP A 118 -14.42 39.78 -53.03
CA ASP A 118 -13.73 40.82 -53.84
C ASP A 118 -12.63 41.74 -53.25
#